data_AF-A0A511YAM4-F1
#
_entry.id   AF-A0A511YAM4-F1
#
_cell.length_a   1.000
_cell.length_b   1.000
_cell.length_c   1.000
_cell.angle_alpha   90.00
_cell.angle_beta   90.00
_cell.angle_gamma   90.00
#
_symmetry.space_group_name_H-M   'P 1'
#
loop_
_entity.id
_entity.type
_entity.pdbx_description
1 polymer ?
#
loop_
_entity_poly.entity_id
_entity_poly.type
_entity_poly.pdbx_seq_one_letter_code
_entity_poly.pdbx_strand_id
1 'polypeptide(L)'
;MRSKPISEYTDEELISNEKKLKILTVMLGVSITLLFLASMALMLKKGFSPIMIIPICLFPLVVVNIINWQNLKKEKQRRNLQ
;
A
#
# COMPACT_ATOMS: atom_id res chain seq x y z
N MET A 1 20.20 -3.57 3.46
CA MET A 1 20.08 -2.60 4.57
C MET A 1 19.11 -3.18 5.58
N ARG A 2 19.52 -3.45 6.83
CA ARG A 2 18.57 -3.85 7.89
C ARG A 2 17.72 -2.61 8.20
N SER A 3 16.44 -2.66 7.87
CA SER A 3 15.48 -1.64 8.30
C SER A 3 15.49 -1.61 9.83
N LYS A 4 15.80 -0.45 10.43
CA LYS A 4 15.64 -0.26 11.87
C LYS A 4 14.21 -0.65 12.27
N PRO A 5 14.01 -1.37 13.38
CA PRO A 5 12.67 -1.70 13.85
C PRO A 5 11.88 -0.41 14.09
N ILE A 6 10.56 -0.48 13.90
CA ILE A 6 9.65 0.67 14.05
C ILE A 6 9.77 1.32 15.45
N SER A 7 10.17 0.54 16.47
CA SER A 7 10.44 1.01 17.83
C SER A 7 11.65 1.95 17.94
N GLU A 8 12.60 1.90 17.00
CA GLU A 8 13.79 2.76 17.00
C GLU A 8 13.60 4.06 16.20
N TYR A 9 12.42 4.27 15.60
CA TYR A 9 12.16 5.52 14.87
C TYR A 9 12.06 6.69 15.84
N THR A 10 12.58 7.84 15.46
CA THR A 10 12.27 9.10 16.15
C THR A 10 10.81 9.48 15.89
N ASP A 11 10.25 10.35 16.73
CA ASP A 11 8.84 10.72 16.61
C ASP A 11 8.54 11.43 15.28
N GLU A 12 9.48 12.23 14.78
CA GLU A 12 9.41 12.87 13.46
C GLU A 12 9.46 11.85 12.32
N GLU A 13 10.39 10.89 12.40
CA GLU A 13 10.51 9.81 11.42
C GLU A 13 9.25 8.95 11.39
N LEU A 14 8.65 8.68 12.55
CA LEU A 14 7.43 7.90 12.68
C LEU A 14 6.24 8.59 12.03
N ILE A 15 6.04 9.90 12.29
CA ILE A 15 4.96 10.70 11.70
C ILE A 15 5.15 10.85 10.18
N SER A 16 6.40 11.13 9.75
CA SER A 16 6.74 11.28 8.33
C SER A 16 6.51 9.98 7.56
N ASN A 17 6.96 8.86 8.11
CA ASN A 17 6.80 7.55 7.47
C ASN A 17 5.34 7.07 7.48
N GLU A 18 4.57 7.34 8.53
CA GLU A 18 3.13 7.03 8.56
C GLU A 18 2.39 7.75 7.42
N LYS A 19 2.61 9.07 7.26
CA LYS A 19 2.00 9.88 6.18
C LYS A 19 2.43 9.39 4.81
N LYS A 20 3.73 9.17 4.59
CA LYS A 20 4.26 8.65 3.32
C LYS A 20 3.64 7.31 2.98
N LEU A 21 3.65 6.37 3.92
CA LEU A 21 3.13 5.03 3.70
C LEU A 21 1.62 5.07 3.43
N LYS A 22 0.86 5.92 4.13
CA LYS A 22 -0.57 6.16 3.84
C LYS A 22 -0.78 6.65 2.41
N ILE A 23 -0.05 7.68 1.98
CA ILE A 23 -0.16 8.23 0.62
C ILE A 23 0.19 7.16 -0.43
N LEU A 24 1.29 6.44 -0.23
CA LEU A 24 1.72 5.38 -1.15
C LEU A 24 0.70 4.23 -1.21
N THR A 25 0.13 3.83 -0.07
CA THR A 25 -0.89 2.78 -0.02
C THR A 25 -2.15 3.20 -0.77
N VAL A 26 -2.61 4.44 -0.58
CA VAL A 26 -3.78 4.98 -1.29
C VAL A 26 -3.50 5.08 -2.79
N MET A 27 -2.34 5.62 -3.18
CA MET A 27 -1.93 5.72 -4.57
C MET A 27 -1.89 4.34 -5.24
N LEU A 28 -1.24 3.37 -4.60
CA LEU A 28 -1.17 1.99 -5.09
C LEU A 28 -2.56 1.36 -5.23
N GLY A 29 -3.43 1.52 -4.24
CA GLY A 29 -4.80 1.02 -4.28
C GLY A 29 -5.63 1.63 -5.41
N VAL A 30 -5.53 2.95 -5.62
CA VAL A 30 -6.19 3.65 -6.72
C VAL A 30 -5.66 3.18 -8.07
N SER A 31 -4.33 3.07 -8.23
CA SER A 31 -3.71 2.59 -9.46
C SER A 31 -4.12 1.16 -9.80
N ILE A 32 -4.15 0.25 -8.82
CA ILE A 32 -4.59 -1.14 -9.03
C ILE A 32 -6.07 -1.19 -9.41
N THR A 33 -6.91 -0.39 -8.76
CA THR A 33 -8.34 -0.31 -9.08
C THR A 33 -8.56 0.18 -10.51
N LEU A 34 -7.84 1.24 -10.91
CA LEU A 34 -7.91 1.78 -12.27
C LEU A 34 -7.40 0.78 -13.30
N LEU A 35 -6.30 0.07 -13.01
CA LEU A 35 -5.75 -0.98 -13.85
C LEU A 35 -6.72 -2.15 -13.99
N PHE A 36 -7.42 -2.54 -12.93
CA PHE A 36 -8.43 -3.59 -12.95
C PHE A 36 -9.62 -3.21 -13.84
N LEU A 37 -10.16 -2.00 -13.69
CA LEU A 37 -11.26 -1.50 -14.53
C LEU A 37 -10.85 -1.40 -16.00
N ALA A 38 -9.66 -0.88 -16.30
CA ALA A 38 -9.13 -0.81 -17.66
C ALA A 38 -8.94 -2.21 -18.26
N SER A 39 -8.38 -3.14 -17.49
CA SER A 39 -8.19 -4.54 -17.91
C SER A 39 -9.51 -5.23 -18.19
N MET A 40 -10.53 -5.02 -17.34
CA MET A 40 -11.87 -5.57 -17.54
C MET A 40 -12.55 -4.99 -18.79
N ALA A 41 -12.46 -3.68 -19.01
CA ALA A 41 -12.98 -3.05 -20.22
C ALA A 41 -12.30 -3.57 -21.49
N LEU A 42 -10.98 -3.83 -21.44
CA LEU A 42 -10.23 -4.44 -22.54
C LEU A 42 -10.61 -5.92 -22.75
N MET A 43 -10.84 -6.67 -21.68
CA MET A 43 -11.26 -8.08 -21.74
C MET A 43 -12.56 -8.23 -22.52
N LEU A 44 -13.54 -7.36 -22.26
CA LEU A 44 -14.83 -7.37 -22.95
C LEU A 44 -14.71 -7.02 -24.44
N LYS A 45 -13.74 -6.20 -24.83
CA LYS A 45 -13.56 -5.73 -26.22
C LYS A 45 -12.63 -6.60 -27.06
N LYS A 46 -11.57 -7.15 -26.45
CA LYS A 46 -10.45 -7.81 -27.15
C LYS A 46 -10.24 -9.27 -26.71
N GLY A 47 -11.03 -9.77 -25.76
CA GLY A 47 -10.83 -11.08 -25.16
C GLY A 47 -9.76 -11.09 -24.07
N PHE A 48 -9.54 -12.25 -23.45
CA PHE A 48 -8.61 -12.40 -22.34
C PHE A 48 -7.14 -12.29 -22.79
N SER A 49 -6.35 -11.53 -22.02
CA SER A 49 -4.89 -11.48 -22.14
C SER A 49 -4.27 -11.86 -20.79
N PRO A 50 -3.16 -12.62 -20.76
CA PRO A 50 -2.44 -12.95 -19.52
C PRO A 50 -2.06 -11.73 -18.66
N ILE A 51 -1.85 -10.57 -19.30
CA ILE A 51 -1.52 -9.30 -18.64
C ILE A 51 -2.65 -8.83 -17.70
N MET A 52 -3.89 -9.26 -17.94
CA MET A 52 -5.05 -8.90 -17.12
C MET A 52 -5.02 -9.52 -15.71
N ILE A 53 -4.14 -10.50 -15.45
CA ILE A 53 -3.94 -11.09 -14.12
C ILE A 53 -3.09 -10.18 -13.21
N ILE A 54 -2.33 -9.23 -13.78
CA ILE A 54 -1.41 -8.35 -13.02
C ILE A 54 -2.07 -7.66 -11.81
N PRO A 55 -3.27 -7.04 -11.91
CA PRO A 55 -3.92 -6.42 -10.76
C PRO A 55 -4.12 -7.38 -9.58
N ILE A 56 -4.42 -8.66 -9.87
CA ILE A 56 -4.64 -9.71 -8.87
C ILE A 56 -3.32 -10.06 -8.20
N CYS A 57 -2.24 -10.23 -8.97
CA CYS A 57 -0.90 -10.49 -8.45
C CYS A 57 -0.37 -9.34 -7.58
N LEU A 58 -0.77 -8.10 -7.86
CA LEU A 58 -0.37 -6.92 -7.08
C LEU A 58 -1.20 -6.70 -5.82
N PHE A 59 -2.34 -7.38 -5.67
CA PHE A 59 -3.23 -7.21 -4.52
C PHE A 59 -2.57 -7.49 -3.15
N PRO A 60 -1.75 -8.56 -2.98
CA PRO A 60 -1.05 -8.82 -1.71
C PRO A 60 -0.14 -7.66 -1.29
N LEU A 61 0.42 -6.91 -2.24
CA LEU A 61 1.29 -5.76 -1.95
C LEU A 61 0.51 -4.63 -1.25
N VAL A 62 -0.76 -4.43 -1.62
CA VAL A 62 -1.65 -3.47 -0.94
C VAL A 62 -1.90 -3.92 0.50
N VAL A 63 -2.19 -5.21 0.69
CA VAL A 63 -2.44 -5.80 2.02
C VAL A 63 -1.22 -5.62 2.93
N VAL A 64 -0.03 -5.94 2.44
CA VAL A 64 1.22 -5.76 3.19
C VAL A 64 1.44 -4.30 3.58
N ASN A 65 1.20 -3.36 2.65
CA ASN A 65 1.32 -1.93 2.93
C ASN A 65 0.30 -1.45 3.99
N ILE A 66 -0.94 -1.96 3.96
CA ILE A 66 -1.95 -1.69 4.99
C ILE A 66 -1.49 -2.20 6.36
N ILE A 67 -0.96 -3.43 6.43
CA ILE A 67 -0.44 -4.01 7.68
C ILE A 67 0.71 -3.16 8.23
N ASN A 68 1.65 -2.76 7.38
CA ASN A 68 2.76 -1.91 7.76
C ASN A 68 2.28 -0.53 8.27
N TRP A 69 1.27 0.06 7.63
CA TRP A 69 0.67 1.30 8.08
C TRP A 69 -0.04 1.15 9.43
N GLN A 70 -0.75 0.05 9.65
CA GLN A 70 -1.35 -0.26 10.95
C GLN A 70 -0.29 -0.41 12.05
N ASN A 71 0.85 -1.03 11.76
CA ASN A 71 1.95 -1.16 12.71
C ASN A 71 2.55 0.21 13.09
N LEU A 72 2.76 1.10 12.11
CA LEU A 72 3.20 2.47 12.37
C LEU A 72 2.15 3.25 13.19
N LYS A 73 0.87 3.10 12.86
CA LYS A 73 -0.22 3.75 13.60
C LYS A 73 -0.30 3.26 15.05
N LYS A 74 -0.15 1.96 15.30
CA LYS A 74 -0.11 1.38 16.66
C LYS A 74 1.08 1.91 17.47
N GLU A 75 2.25 2.01 16.85
CA GLU A 75 3.43 2.62 17.47
C GLU A 75 3.17 4.07 17.85
N LYS A 76 2.60 4.85 16.91
CA LYS A 76 2.27 6.26 17.10
C LYS A 76 1.28 6.46 18.26
N GLN A 77 0.24 5.62 18.33
CA GLN A 77 -0.72 5.60 19.44
C GLN A 77 -0.06 5.21 20.76
N ARG A 78 0.85 4.22 20.79
CA ARG A 78 1.57 3.83 22.01
C ARG A 78 2.38 5.00 22.60
N ARG A 79 2.91 5.88 21.75
CA ARG A 79 3.68 7.05 22.13
C ARG A 79 2.83 8.30 22.40
N ASN A 80 1.51 8.20 22.33
CA ASN A 80 0.57 9.34 22.43
C ASN A 80 0.86 10.47 21.42
N LEU A 81 1.42 10.13 20.26
CA LEU A 81 1.64 11.07 19.17
C LEU A 81 0.34 11.12 18.36
N GLN A 82 -0.34 12.27 18.28
CA GLN A 82 -1.60 12.41 17.54
C GLN A 82 -1.41 12.50 16.03
#